data_AF-A0A7H8R7E7-F1
#
_entry.id   AF-A0A7H8R7E7-F1
#
_cell.length_a   1.000
_cell.length_b   1.000
_cell.length_c   1.000
_cell.angle_alpha   90.00
_cell.angle_beta   90.00
_cell.angle_gamma   90.00
#
_symmetry.space_group_name_H-M   'P 1'
#
loop_
_entity.id
_entity.type
_entity.pdbx_description
1 polymer ?
#
loop_
_entity_poly.entity_id
_entity_poly.type
_entity_poly.pdbx_seq_one_letter_code
_entity_poly.pdbx_strand_id
1 'polypeptide(L)'
;MSNHTHPLPNPSTPGSTRSAPRSPHVMRFRISEADDQIHALEEELITAREAIRSKNEEIAALNEQVDALHRQVEALQARASRQEITIRNQSRTIQDPRSLRSRRLSVEATPPQPPGLPTVQSPQPYYMSFRDYPSYPTPSPFMAQQQSLRGSPHMQDLSVQVQQPPQQMPMAPSLFTQTTRRSPWSGNPPQLQQLSHRGTFRFPANGTYAGANRPDLDGTGAGERLQGLFMPMAQLREPNLQTINAQRPLHEAITNADEQAMIAASLRQDPSYAGIEFEKNAANFAGHFRALWIKSDQFAKSHALGGDVTILPEQLTSRLKDYMMVHPSTDIATRFLNSPAMKQLYVSKVVNFYLCKQILKYTEVVRGCDPSVDSEIMGHKKRTTHEMAPATKHFVLSAISKCVVRATEKPDFQNFCRRYQESHTDTLKALLEPLLSSGGTSVAVQKSLEEIVGDAHKLGLELYSMPYDARCHFPEIDEMYDPTVMMNMDNDFDMALVNNAKVKMSVTPVIRLGQNEFQPVRVRNVSLAKVFTGLPGSKEDKATGRTPGRGARR
;
A
#
# COMPACT_ATOMS: atom_id res chain seq x y z
N MET A 1 44.13 -46.09 15.56
CA MET A 1 43.95 -46.94 14.38
C MET A 1 43.28 -46.11 13.30
N SER A 2 43.89 -46.08 12.11
CA SER A 2 43.36 -45.67 10.79
C SER A 2 43.02 -44.19 10.55
N ASN A 3 44.05 -43.43 10.16
CA ASN A 3 43.93 -42.17 9.39
C ASN A 3 43.61 -42.50 7.92
N HIS A 4 42.51 -41.99 7.38
CA HIS A 4 42.20 -42.01 5.96
C HIS A 4 42.49 -40.64 5.32
N THR A 5 43.65 -40.55 4.68
CA THR A 5 44.07 -39.46 3.81
C THR A 5 43.50 -39.72 2.41
N HIS A 6 42.58 -38.88 1.94
CA HIS A 6 42.13 -38.87 0.54
C HIS A 6 43.13 -38.10 -0.33
N PRO A 7 43.55 -38.63 -1.51
CA PRO A 7 44.41 -37.92 -2.44
C PRO A 7 43.62 -36.91 -3.29
N LEU A 8 44.22 -35.74 -3.50
CA LEU A 8 43.78 -34.68 -4.42
C LEU A 8 43.86 -35.16 -5.89
N PRO A 9 42.93 -34.75 -6.77
CA PRO A 9 43.02 -35.04 -8.19
C PRO A 9 44.01 -34.09 -8.89
N ASN A 10 44.87 -34.67 -9.73
CA ASN A 10 45.80 -33.99 -10.63
C ASN A 10 45.04 -33.09 -11.64
N PRO A 11 45.50 -31.86 -11.92
CA PRO A 11 45.04 -31.09 -13.06
C PRO A 11 45.69 -31.62 -14.35
N SER A 12 44.93 -32.36 -15.14
CA SER A 12 45.30 -32.74 -16.50
C SER A 12 45.31 -31.49 -17.39
N THR A 13 46.50 -31.08 -17.82
CA THR A 13 46.74 -30.15 -18.93
C THR A 13 45.89 -30.52 -20.15
N PRO A 14 45.09 -29.60 -20.73
CA PRO A 14 44.43 -29.85 -21.99
C PRO A 14 45.49 -29.81 -23.10
N GLY A 15 45.62 -30.94 -23.79
CA GLY A 15 46.49 -31.09 -24.96
C GLY A 15 46.17 -30.03 -26.01
N SER A 16 47.19 -29.26 -26.36
CA SER A 16 47.23 -28.38 -27.52
C SER A 16 47.07 -29.21 -28.79
N THR A 17 45.82 -29.45 -29.21
CA THR A 17 45.52 -29.96 -30.54
C THR A 17 45.78 -28.85 -31.55
N ARG A 18 46.94 -28.97 -32.19
CA ARG A 18 47.40 -28.20 -33.35
C ARG A 18 46.32 -28.27 -34.43
N SER A 19 45.47 -27.25 -34.49
CA SER A 19 44.40 -27.13 -35.48
C SER A 19 45.03 -26.98 -36.87
N ALA A 20 44.69 -27.92 -37.75
CA ALA A 20 45.02 -27.89 -39.17
C ALA A 20 44.62 -26.54 -39.82
N PRO A 21 45.33 -26.08 -40.86
CA PRO A 21 44.98 -24.85 -41.57
C PRO A 21 43.56 -24.95 -42.13
N ARG A 22 42.63 -24.18 -41.55
CA ARG A 22 41.25 -24.08 -42.03
C ARG A 22 41.27 -23.57 -43.46
N SER A 23 40.72 -24.36 -44.38
CA SER A 23 40.61 -24.02 -45.80
C SER A 23 40.01 -22.61 -45.97
N PRO A 24 40.61 -21.72 -46.77
CA PRO A 24 40.13 -20.34 -47.00
C PRO A 24 38.65 -20.27 -47.42
N HIS A 25 38.14 -21.31 -48.07
CA HIS A 25 36.74 -21.41 -48.47
C HIS A 25 35.78 -21.49 -47.28
N VAL A 26 36.17 -22.19 -46.21
CA VAL A 26 35.34 -22.32 -44.99
C VAL A 26 35.28 -20.98 -44.25
N MET A 27 36.36 -20.19 -44.27
CA MET A 27 36.34 -18.84 -43.70
C MET A 27 35.44 -17.89 -44.50
N ARG A 28 35.50 -17.93 -45.84
CA ARG A 28 34.62 -17.10 -46.68
C ARG A 28 33.14 -17.41 -46.48
N PHE A 29 32.77 -18.68 -46.36
CA PHE A 29 31.38 -19.07 -46.10
C PHE A 29 30.89 -18.54 -44.74
N ARG A 30 31.70 -18.66 -43.69
CA ARG A 30 31.35 -18.13 -42.36
C ARG A 30 31.27 -16.62 -42.31
N ILE A 31 32.09 -15.92 -43.09
CA ILE A 31 32.00 -14.46 -43.22
C ILE A 31 30.66 -14.09 -43.88
N SER A 32 30.31 -14.74 -44.99
CA SER A 32 29.01 -14.53 -45.65
C SER A 32 27.83 -14.80 -44.73
N GLU A 33 27.87 -15.91 -43.96
CA GLU A 33 26.80 -16.24 -43.01
C GLU A 33 26.72 -15.21 -41.86
N ALA A 34 27.84 -14.69 -41.40
CA ALA A 34 27.87 -13.63 -40.40
C ALA A 34 27.33 -12.30 -40.95
N ASP A 35 27.66 -11.95 -42.20
CA ASP A 35 27.15 -10.75 -42.86
C ASP A 35 25.62 -10.82 -43.04
N ASP A 36 25.09 -11.99 -43.42
CA ASP A 36 23.64 -12.22 -43.53
C ASP A 36 22.93 -12.09 -42.16
N GLN A 37 23.55 -12.59 -41.09
CA GLN A 37 23.03 -12.43 -39.73
C GLN A 37 23.05 -10.97 -39.25
N ILE A 38 24.11 -10.22 -39.58
CA ILE A 38 24.21 -8.79 -39.27
C ILE A 38 23.09 -8.03 -39.97
N HIS A 39 22.86 -8.28 -41.27
CA HIS A 39 21.80 -7.62 -42.02
C HIS A 39 20.40 -7.93 -41.45
N ALA A 40 20.14 -9.18 -41.06
CA ALA A 40 18.87 -9.56 -40.42
C ALA A 40 18.65 -8.84 -39.08
N LEU A 41 19.70 -8.71 -38.27
CA LEU A 41 19.63 -7.97 -37.00
C LEU A 41 19.44 -6.46 -37.22
N GLU A 42 20.03 -5.89 -38.27
CA GLU A 42 19.83 -4.48 -38.61
C GLU A 42 18.39 -4.17 -39.01
N GLU A 43 17.74 -5.04 -39.79
CA GLU A 43 16.31 -4.90 -40.12
C GLU A 43 15.40 -5.01 -38.89
N GLU A 44 15.68 -5.95 -37.98
CA GLU A 44 14.95 -6.09 -36.71
C GLU A 44 15.12 -4.83 -35.84
N LEU A 45 16.32 -4.24 -35.81
CA LEU A 45 16.58 -3.02 -35.06
C LEU A 45 15.82 -1.81 -35.64
N ILE A 46 15.71 -1.71 -36.97
CA ILE A 46 14.94 -0.66 -37.65
C ILE A 46 13.46 -0.77 -37.29
N THR A 47 12.88 -1.97 -37.42
CA THR A 47 11.46 -2.20 -37.09
C THR A 47 11.15 -1.95 -35.61
N ALA A 48 12.05 -2.36 -34.70
CA ALA A 48 11.93 -2.05 -33.28
C ALA A 48 11.97 -0.53 -32.99
N ARG A 49 12.84 0.23 -33.67
CA ARG A 49 12.92 1.69 -33.54
C ARG A 49 11.65 2.39 -34.01
N GLU A 50 11.04 1.92 -35.10
CA GLU A 50 9.78 2.46 -35.59
C GLU A 50 8.62 2.17 -34.63
N ALA A 51 8.56 0.96 -34.07
CA ALA A 51 7.57 0.60 -33.06
C ALA A 51 7.70 1.48 -31.79
N ILE A 52 8.93 1.73 -31.33
CA ILE A 52 9.19 2.64 -30.19
C ILE A 52 8.75 4.07 -30.51
N ARG A 53 9.03 4.57 -31.73
CA ARG A 53 8.61 5.90 -32.16
C ARG A 53 7.09 6.04 -32.14
N SER A 54 6.38 5.08 -32.73
CA SER A 54 4.90 5.05 -32.74
C SER A 54 4.33 5.02 -31.32
N LYS A 55 4.93 4.24 -30.41
CA LYS A 55 4.50 4.21 -28.99
C LYS A 55 4.76 5.53 -28.26
N ASN A 56 5.85 6.22 -28.56
CA ASN A 56 6.15 7.53 -27.98
C ASN A 56 5.16 8.60 -28.45
N GLU A 57 4.72 8.54 -29.70
CA GLU A 57 3.66 9.42 -30.23
C GLU A 57 2.31 9.16 -29.54
N GLU A 58 1.95 7.90 -29.30
CA GLU A 58 0.76 7.51 -28.54
C GLU A 58 0.81 8.04 -27.09
N ILE A 59 1.97 7.93 -26.42
CA ILE A 59 2.19 8.47 -25.07
C ILE A 59 2.06 9.99 -25.06
N ALA A 60 2.60 10.68 -26.07
CA ALA A 60 2.49 12.14 -26.17
C ALA A 60 1.01 12.59 -26.30
N ALA A 61 0.23 11.89 -27.14
CA ALA A 61 -1.20 12.17 -27.29
C ALA A 61 -2.01 11.91 -26.00
N LEU A 62 -1.70 10.83 -25.28
CA LEU A 62 -2.33 10.54 -23.99
C LEU A 62 -1.99 11.59 -22.92
N ASN A 63 -0.76 12.08 -22.89
CA ASN A 63 -0.37 13.15 -21.95
C ASN A 63 -1.12 14.45 -22.23
N GLU A 64 -1.30 14.83 -23.50
CA GLU A 64 -2.11 16.00 -23.86
C GLU A 64 -3.57 15.85 -23.39
N GLN A 65 -4.14 14.64 -23.51
CA GLN A 65 -5.48 14.35 -23.01
C GLN A 65 -5.58 14.46 -21.47
N VAL A 66 -4.57 13.97 -20.75
CA VAL A 66 -4.49 14.10 -19.28
C VAL A 66 -4.41 15.58 -18.87
N ASP A 67 -3.61 16.38 -19.57
CA ASP A 67 -3.48 17.83 -19.30
C ASP A 67 -4.78 18.59 -19.59
N ALA A 68 -5.54 18.17 -20.60
CA ALA A 68 -6.87 18.71 -20.87
C ALA A 68 -7.85 18.37 -19.74
N LEU A 69 -7.82 17.14 -19.23
CA LEU A 69 -8.66 16.72 -18.10
C LEU A 69 -8.29 17.44 -16.80
N HIS A 70 -7.00 17.64 -16.51
CA HIS A 70 -6.57 18.44 -15.36
C HIS A 70 -7.11 19.86 -15.40
N ARG A 71 -7.03 20.54 -16.55
CA ARG A 71 -7.61 21.87 -16.75
C ARG A 71 -9.13 21.89 -16.51
N GLN A 72 -9.84 20.84 -16.89
CA GLN A 72 -11.28 20.73 -16.62
C GLN A 72 -11.58 20.55 -15.12
N VAL A 73 -10.81 19.72 -14.42
CA VAL A 73 -10.95 19.51 -12.98
C VAL A 73 -10.68 20.82 -12.21
N GLU A 74 -9.64 21.56 -12.56
CA GLU A 74 -9.34 22.86 -11.96
C GLU A 74 -10.49 23.87 -12.18
N ALA A 75 -11.04 23.92 -13.40
CA ALA A 75 -12.17 24.79 -13.71
C ALA A 75 -13.43 24.43 -12.88
N LEU A 76 -13.68 23.14 -12.67
CA LEU A 76 -14.79 22.66 -11.83
C LEU A 76 -14.57 22.97 -10.36
N GLN A 77 -13.36 22.78 -9.83
CA GLN A 77 -13.01 23.14 -8.46
C GLN A 77 -13.18 24.65 -8.20
N ALA A 78 -12.76 25.49 -9.15
CA ALA A 78 -12.96 26.93 -9.07
C ALA A 78 -14.45 27.32 -9.07
N ARG A 79 -15.31 26.60 -9.80
CA ARG A 79 -16.77 26.79 -9.75
C ARG A 79 -17.36 26.36 -8.40
N ALA A 80 -16.97 25.19 -7.89
CA ALA A 80 -17.44 24.69 -6.60
C ALA A 80 -17.07 25.64 -5.46
N SER A 81 -15.83 26.14 -5.44
CA SER A 81 -15.37 27.12 -4.45
C SER A 81 -16.19 28.43 -4.49
N ARG A 82 -16.52 28.94 -5.69
CA ARG A 82 -17.40 30.12 -5.84
C ARG A 82 -18.82 29.85 -5.31
N GLN A 83 -19.36 28.66 -5.55
CA GLN A 83 -20.68 28.28 -5.02
C GLN A 83 -20.65 28.16 -3.49
N GLU A 84 -19.60 27.59 -2.91
CA GLU A 84 -19.44 27.47 -1.47
C GLU A 84 -19.40 28.84 -0.78
N ILE A 85 -18.64 29.81 -1.33
CA ILE A 85 -18.62 31.19 -0.84
C ILE A 85 -20.03 31.81 -0.90
N THR A 86 -20.76 31.58 -1.99
CA THR A 86 -22.12 32.09 -2.18
C THR A 86 -23.08 31.50 -1.14
N ILE A 87 -23.06 30.17 -0.96
CA ILE A 87 -23.88 29.46 0.03
C ILE A 87 -23.54 29.92 1.44
N ARG A 88 -22.26 30.13 1.76
CA ARG A 88 -21.80 30.63 3.05
C ARG A 88 -22.31 32.04 3.32
N ASN A 89 -22.24 32.93 2.33
CA ASN A 89 -22.77 34.30 2.43
C ASN A 89 -24.29 34.33 2.59
N GLN A 90 -25.02 33.48 1.84
CA GLN A 90 -26.47 33.33 1.99
C GLN A 90 -26.85 32.77 3.36
N SER A 91 -26.16 31.72 3.82
CA SER A 91 -26.38 31.10 5.13
C SER A 91 -26.14 32.10 6.26
N ARG A 92 -25.08 32.92 6.17
CA ARG A 92 -24.81 34.00 7.15
C ARG A 92 -25.91 35.05 7.17
N THR A 93 -26.45 35.40 6.00
CA THR A 93 -27.56 36.36 5.86
C THR A 93 -28.85 35.82 6.46
N ILE A 94 -29.11 34.51 6.33
CA ILE A 94 -30.29 33.84 6.88
C ILE A 94 -30.18 33.64 8.41
N GLN A 95 -28.99 33.29 8.91
CA GLN A 95 -28.78 33.01 10.35
C GLN A 95 -28.90 34.26 11.23
N ASP A 96 -28.61 35.46 10.72
CA ASP A 96 -28.73 36.71 11.50
C ASP A 96 -29.54 37.80 10.77
N PRO A 97 -30.88 37.69 10.76
CA PRO A 97 -31.76 38.69 10.16
C PRO A 97 -31.81 40.01 10.94
N ARG A 98 -31.26 40.08 12.15
CA ARG A 98 -31.25 41.31 12.98
C ARG A 98 -30.10 42.25 12.62
N SER A 99 -28.97 41.73 12.15
CA SER A 99 -27.82 42.54 11.71
C SER A 99 -28.13 43.53 10.57
N LEU A 100 -29.08 43.21 9.69
CA LEU A 100 -29.51 44.10 8.59
C LEU A 100 -30.58 45.14 9.02
N ARG A 101 -31.32 44.90 10.11
CA ARG A 101 -32.34 45.85 10.61
C ARG A 101 -31.73 47.02 11.37
N SER A 102 -30.62 46.82 12.08
CA SER A 102 -29.95 47.89 12.83
C SER A 102 -29.31 48.97 11.94
N ARG A 103 -29.13 48.71 10.63
CA ARG A 103 -28.57 49.70 9.70
C ARG A 103 -29.62 50.59 8.99
N ARG A 104 -30.92 50.28 9.11
CA ARG A 104 -32.00 51.08 8.49
C ARG A 104 -32.76 52.01 9.45
N LEU A 105 -32.54 51.91 10.75
CA LEU A 105 -33.26 52.72 11.75
C LEU A 105 -32.43 53.86 12.37
N SER A 106 -31.28 54.20 11.79
CA SER A 106 -30.42 55.30 12.24
C SER A 106 -30.29 56.45 11.23
N VAL A 107 -31.36 56.72 10.46
CA VAL A 107 -31.51 57.95 9.67
C VAL A 107 -32.78 58.69 10.12
N GLU A 108 -32.87 59.00 11.41
CA GLU A 108 -33.75 60.06 11.92
C GLU A 108 -33.31 60.45 13.35
N ALA A 109 -32.15 61.09 13.43
CA ALA A 109 -31.73 61.80 14.63
C ALA A 109 -31.09 63.11 14.18
N THR A 110 -31.93 64.14 14.12
CA THR A 110 -31.54 65.54 14.02
C THR A 110 -30.47 65.85 15.08
N PRO A 111 -29.27 66.34 14.70
CA PRO A 111 -28.28 66.74 15.69
C PRO A 111 -28.71 68.07 16.35
N PRO A 112 -28.53 68.21 17.68
CA PRO A 112 -28.78 69.46 18.37
C PRO A 112 -27.71 70.49 17.98
N GLN A 113 -28.16 71.68 17.54
CA GLN A 113 -27.31 72.84 17.30
C GLN A 113 -26.67 73.33 18.61
N PRO A 114 -25.33 73.57 18.64
CA PRO A 114 -24.73 74.48 19.59
C PRO A 114 -24.81 75.94 19.08
N PRO A 115 -25.05 76.93 19.96
CA PRO A 115 -25.28 78.31 19.57
C PRO A 115 -23.96 79.08 19.37
N GLY A 116 -23.93 79.87 18.30
CA GLY A 116 -23.01 81.00 18.14
C GLY A 116 -21.78 80.69 17.29
N LEU A 117 -21.82 81.08 16.01
CA LEU A 117 -20.78 81.79 15.23
C LEU A 117 -21.31 82.03 13.79
N PRO A 118 -20.84 83.08 13.08
CA PRO A 118 -21.58 83.75 12.02
C PRO A 118 -21.49 83.08 10.64
N THR A 119 -22.53 83.35 9.85
CA THR A 119 -22.77 82.97 8.46
C THR A 119 -21.60 83.29 7.53
N VAL A 120 -21.07 82.28 6.84
CA VAL A 120 -20.18 82.46 5.68
C VAL A 120 -20.71 81.64 4.50
N GLN A 121 -20.95 82.36 3.41
CA GLN A 121 -21.51 81.88 2.15
C GLN A 121 -20.59 80.89 1.42
N SER A 122 -21.22 80.05 0.61
CA SER A 122 -20.61 79.03 -0.26
C SER A 122 -19.60 79.59 -1.26
N PRO A 123 -18.78 78.70 -1.83
CA PRO A 123 -18.78 78.58 -3.29
C PRO A 123 -18.94 77.14 -3.79
N GLN A 124 -19.72 77.03 -4.86
CA GLN A 124 -19.93 75.88 -5.74
C GLN A 124 -18.63 75.26 -6.27
N PRO A 125 -18.62 73.94 -6.54
CA PRO A 125 -17.77 73.39 -7.59
C PRO A 125 -18.58 72.79 -8.74
N TYR A 126 -18.47 73.50 -9.86
CA TYR A 126 -18.40 73.09 -11.26
C TYR A 126 -18.60 71.61 -11.65
N TYR A 127 -19.53 71.45 -12.59
CA TYR A 127 -19.63 70.39 -13.59
C TYR A 127 -18.35 70.25 -14.43
N MET A 128 -17.93 69.01 -14.70
CA MET A 128 -17.31 68.63 -15.98
C MET A 128 -17.73 67.19 -16.34
N SER A 129 -18.19 67.06 -17.58
CA SER A 129 -18.73 65.85 -18.20
C SER A 129 -17.61 64.96 -18.71
N PHE A 130 -17.78 63.64 -18.70
CA PHE A 130 -17.18 62.78 -19.73
C PHE A 130 -18.17 61.70 -20.17
N ARG A 131 -18.62 61.88 -21.41
CA ARG A 131 -19.18 60.86 -22.31
C ARG A 131 -18.05 59.88 -22.66
N ASP A 132 -18.39 58.58 -22.74
CA ASP A 132 -18.07 57.67 -23.85
C ASP A 132 -17.91 56.18 -23.42
N TYR A 133 -18.84 55.36 -23.94
CA TYR A 133 -18.82 53.89 -24.19
C TYR A 133 -18.86 52.86 -23.03
N PRO A 134 -19.25 51.60 -23.32
CA PRO A 134 -20.37 51.11 -24.13
C PRO A 134 -21.34 50.21 -23.33
N SER A 135 -22.56 50.13 -23.83
CA SER A 135 -23.68 49.31 -23.40
C SER A 135 -23.42 47.79 -23.44
N TYR A 136 -23.81 47.09 -22.36
CA TYR A 136 -24.16 45.66 -22.41
C TYR A 136 -25.54 45.41 -21.80
N PRO A 137 -26.34 44.49 -22.38
CA PRO A 137 -27.77 44.38 -22.14
C PRO A 137 -28.11 43.62 -20.84
N THR A 138 -29.05 44.19 -20.10
CA THR A 138 -29.86 43.56 -19.04
C THR A 138 -30.74 42.44 -19.58
N PRO A 139 -30.83 41.27 -18.91
CA PRO A 139 -31.98 40.39 -19.03
C PRO A 139 -33.07 40.76 -18.02
N SER A 140 -34.27 41.03 -18.56
CA SER A 140 -35.52 41.25 -17.84
C SER A 140 -36.06 39.98 -17.16
N PRO A 141 -36.93 40.14 -16.14
CA PRO A 141 -37.45 39.03 -15.34
C PRO A 141 -38.69 38.41 -16.00
N PHE A 142 -38.89 37.10 -15.86
CA PHE A 142 -40.13 36.45 -16.29
C PHE A 142 -40.79 35.61 -15.19
N MET A 143 -42.11 35.63 -15.27
CA MET A 143 -43.11 35.40 -14.23
C MET A 143 -43.19 33.97 -13.69
N ALA A 144 -43.57 33.90 -12.41
CA ALA A 144 -44.23 32.76 -11.82
C ALA A 144 -45.69 32.66 -12.31
N GLN A 145 -46.10 31.48 -12.75
CA GLN A 145 -47.51 31.14 -12.90
C GLN A 145 -47.75 29.73 -12.32
N GLN A 146 -48.46 29.69 -11.19
CA GLN A 146 -49.11 28.49 -10.67
C GLN A 146 -50.26 28.09 -11.60
N GLN A 147 -50.34 26.82 -12.00
CA GLN A 147 -51.62 26.14 -12.22
C GLN A 147 -51.52 24.67 -11.80
N SER A 148 -52.49 24.29 -10.97
CA SER A 148 -52.83 22.93 -10.55
C SER A 148 -53.55 22.21 -11.69
N LEU A 149 -53.40 20.88 -11.82
CA LEU A 149 -54.50 19.89 -11.98
C LEU A 149 -54.00 18.48 -12.35
N ARG A 150 -54.54 17.51 -11.59
CA ARG A 150 -55.04 16.18 -12.00
C ARG A 150 -54.64 15.59 -13.36
N GLY A 151 -54.22 14.32 -13.32
CA GLY A 151 -54.52 13.36 -14.39
C GLY A 151 -53.56 12.17 -14.46
N SER A 152 -54.03 10.99 -14.03
CA SER A 152 -53.44 9.69 -14.42
C SER A 152 -53.52 9.47 -15.94
N PRO A 153 -52.63 8.63 -16.49
CA PRO A 153 -53.11 7.44 -17.21
C PRO A 153 -52.30 6.19 -16.81
N HIS A 154 -52.95 5.07 -16.51
CA HIS A 154 -53.41 4.03 -17.45
C HIS A 154 -52.26 3.22 -18.06
N MET A 155 -52.13 2.01 -17.52
CA MET A 155 -51.33 0.89 -18.01
C MET A 155 -51.85 0.45 -19.38
N GLN A 156 -50.95 0.30 -20.35
CA GLN A 156 -51.19 -0.51 -21.54
C GLN A 156 -50.15 -1.63 -21.64
N ASP A 157 -50.72 -2.81 -21.58
CA ASP A 157 -50.30 -4.13 -22.02
C ASP A 157 -49.43 -4.13 -23.29
N LEU A 158 -48.28 -4.79 -23.24
CA LEU A 158 -47.59 -5.32 -24.42
C LEU A 158 -46.93 -6.65 -24.06
N SER A 159 -47.71 -7.71 -24.26
CA SER A 159 -47.25 -9.09 -24.40
C SER A 159 -46.39 -9.25 -25.66
N VAL A 160 -45.10 -9.59 -25.51
CA VAL A 160 -44.28 -10.10 -26.61
C VAL A 160 -43.91 -11.55 -26.31
N GLN A 161 -44.55 -12.42 -27.09
CA GLN A 161 -44.30 -13.85 -27.25
C GLN A 161 -42.90 -14.04 -27.86
N VAL A 162 -41.98 -14.71 -27.18
CA VAL A 162 -40.77 -15.25 -27.80
C VAL A 162 -40.89 -16.76 -27.85
N GLN A 163 -40.89 -17.23 -29.09
CA GLN A 163 -41.15 -18.58 -29.55
C GLN A 163 -39.88 -19.43 -29.43
N GLN A 164 -39.96 -20.55 -28.72
CA GLN A 164 -38.96 -21.63 -28.76
C GLN A 164 -39.01 -22.35 -30.11
N PRO A 165 -37.87 -22.79 -30.64
CA PRO A 165 -37.79 -23.97 -31.50
C PRO A 165 -37.10 -25.16 -30.79
N PRO A 166 -37.40 -26.41 -31.20
CA PRO A 166 -37.15 -27.61 -30.41
C PRO A 166 -35.82 -28.32 -30.71
N GLN A 167 -35.44 -29.15 -29.74
CA GLN A 167 -34.61 -30.37 -29.73
C GLN A 167 -33.80 -30.75 -30.99
N GLN A 168 -32.55 -31.17 -30.77
CA GLN A 168 -32.05 -32.49 -31.21
C GLN A 168 -30.71 -32.83 -30.54
N MET A 169 -30.66 -34.00 -29.87
CA MET A 169 -29.43 -34.67 -29.46
C MET A 169 -28.87 -35.50 -30.61
N PRO A 170 -27.54 -35.73 -30.65
CA PRO A 170 -27.02 -36.98 -31.17
C PRO A 170 -26.23 -37.76 -30.11
N MET A 171 -26.67 -39.00 -29.90
CA MET A 171 -25.94 -40.11 -29.28
C MET A 171 -24.79 -40.55 -30.20
N ALA A 172 -23.63 -40.93 -29.67
CA ALA A 172 -23.10 -42.30 -29.57
C ALA A 172 -21.62 -42.32 -30.07
N PRO A 173 -20.81 -43.39 -29.95
CA PRO A 173 -20.92 -44.60 -29.11
C PRO A 173 -19.65 -44.90 -28.27
N SER A 174 -19.78 -45.84 -27.33
CA SER A 174 -18.67 -46.60 -26.75
C SER A 174 -18.41 -47.87 -27.56
N LEU A 175 -17.14 -48.24 -27.77
CA LEU A 175 -16.73 -49.61 -28.08
C LEU A 175 -15.38 -49.97 -27.41
N PHE A 176 -15.41 -51.13 -26.74
CA PHE A 176 -14.36 -52.15 -26.52
C PHE A 176 -13.32 -52.24 -27.68
N THR A 177 -12.06 -52.71 -27.61
CA THR A 177 -11.42 -53.81 -26.86
C THR A 177 -9.90 -53.86 -27.13
N GLN A 178 -9.13 -54.30 -26.12
CA GLN A 178 -8.00 -55.27 -26.13
C GLN A 178 -6.75 -55.18 -27.08
N THR A 179 -5.59 -55.24 -26.40
CA THR A 179 -4.45 -56.20 -26.55
C THR A 179 -3.27 -56.00 -27.54
N THR A 180 -2.08 -55.88 -26.92
CA THR A 180 -0.77 -56.54 -27.22
C THR A 180 0.14 -56.05 -28.36
N ARG A 181 1.29 -55.43 -28.02
CA ARG A 181 2.65 -56.04 -28.13
C ARG A 181 3.79 -55.09 -27.69
N ARG A 182 4.69 -55.69 -26.88
CA ARG A 182 6.11 -55.41 -26.51
C ARG A 182 6.96 -54.82 -27.67
N SER A 183 8.10 -54.10 -27.57
CA SER A 183 9.09 -53.54 -26.60
C SER A 183 10.21 -52.87 -27.49
N PRO A 184 11.41 -52.39 -27.05
CA PRO A 184 11.87 -51.65 -25.85
C PRO A 184 12.69 -50.36 -26.19
N TRP A 185 13.13 -49.64 -25.14
CA TRP A 185 14.33 -48.77 -25.00
C TRP A 185 14.15 -47.25 -24.75
N SER A 186 14.83 -46.84 -23.67
CA SER A 186 15.40 -45.53 -23.30
C SER A 186 14.49 -44.32 -23.06
N GLY A 187 14.09 -44.16 -21.79
CA GLY A 187 14.49 -43.05 -20.90
C GLY A 187 14.41 -41.60 -21.41
N ASN A 188 13.35 -40.90 -21.00
CA ASN A 188 13.37 -39.46 -20.68
C ASN A 188 12.30 -39.19 -19.59
N PRO A 189 12.56 -38.35 -18.57
CA PRO A 189 11.57 -38.01 -17.55
C PRO A 189 10.50 -37.03 -18.10
N PRO A 190 9.24 -37.12 -17.64
CA PRO A 190 8.13 -36.40 -18.25
C PRO A 190 8.01 -34.94 -17.77
N GLN A 191 7.71 -34.06 -18.73
CA GLN A 191 7.13 -32.75 -18.50
C GLN A 191 5.76 -32.90 -17.81
N LEU A 192 5.60 -32.24 -16.66
CA LEU A 192 4.31 -32.08 -16.00
C LEU A 192 3.47 -31.05 -16.76
N GLN A 193 2.36 -31.54 -17.31
CA GLN A 193 1.27 -30.74 -17.86
C GLN A 193 0.69 -29.84 -16.76
N GLN A 194 0.82 -28.52 -16.94
CA GLN A 194 0.12 -27.53 -16.13
C GLN A 194 -1.36 -27.52 -16.51
N LEU A 195 -2.21 -28.01 -15.61
CA LEU A 195 -3.65 -27.78 -15.64
C LEU A 195 -3.90 -26.30 -15.29
N SER A 196 -4.32 -25.54 -16.29
CA SER A 196 -4.68 -24.12 -16.18
C SER A 196 -6.09 -23.97 -15.63
N HIS A 197 -6.22 -23.69 -14.33
CA HIS A 197 -7.44 -23.11 -13.76
C HIS A 197 -7.21 -21.64 -13.44
N ARG A 198 -7.44 -20.82 -14.47
CA ARG A 198 -7.30 -19.37 -14.46
C ARG A 198 -8.57 -18.73 -13.89
N GLY A 199 -8.64 -18.59 -12.57
CA GLY A 199 -9.60 -17.70 -11.89
C GLY A 199 -9.04 -16.27 -11.78
N THR A 200 -8.92 -15.55 -12.88
CA THR A 200 -8.49 -14.15 -12.88
C THR A 200 -9.62 -13.23 -12.40
N PHE A 201 -9.54 -12.76 -11.16
CA PHE A 201 -10.23 -11.53 -10.76
C PHE A 201 -9.51 -10.35 -11.43
N ARG A 202 -10.20 -9.68 -12.36
CA ARG A 202 -9.76 -8.41 -12.94
C ARG A 202 -9.99 -7.29 -11.93
N PHE A 203 -8.96 -6.49 -11.68
CA PHE A 203 -9.08 -5.18 -11.05
C PHE A 203 -9.63 -4.18 -12.08
N PRO A 204 -10.54 -3.26 -11.71
CA PRO A 204 -10.70 -2.04 -12.47
C PRO A 204 -9.52 -1.12 -12.16
N ALA A 205 -8.69 -0.85 -13.17
CA ALA A 205 -7.85 0.33 -13.20
C ALA A 205 -8.78 1.53 -13.46
N ASN A 206 -8.67 2.56 -12.62
CA ASN A 206 -9.42 3.83 -12.68
C ASN A 206 -10.87 3.78 -12.15
N GLY A 207 -11.00 3.99 -10.84
CA GLY A 207 -12.23 4.50 -10.24
C GLY A 207 -12.02 5.97 -9.84
N THR A 208 -12.43 6.90 -10.70
CA THR A 208 -12.66 8.30 -10.34
C THR A 208 -13.90 8.35 -9.45
N TYR A 209 -13.71 8.51 -8.14
CA TYR A 209 -14.80 8.79 -7.21
C TYR A 209 -15.22 10.26 -7.34
N ALA A 210 -16.42 10.48 -7.88
CA ALA A 210 -17.09 11.77 -7.82
C ALA A 210 -17.81 11.90 -6.47
N GLY A 211 -17.43 12.90 -5.67
CA GLY A 211 -18.19 13.32 -4.49
C GLY A 211 -17.66 12.80 -3.15
N ALA A 212 -16.53 13.34 -2.71
CA ALA A 212 -16.22 13.39 -1.28
C ALA A 212 -15.59 14.76 -0.99
N ASN A 213 -16.35 15.61 -0.30
CA ASN A 213 -15.79 16.81 0.32
C ASN A 213 -14.62 16.36 1.20
N ARG A 214 -13.43 16.92 0.93
CA ARG A 214 -12.19 16.66 1.63
C ARG A 214 -12.37 17.05 3.11
N PRO A 215 -12.47 16.10 4.07
CA PRO A 215 -12.32 16.47 5.46
C PRO A 215 -10.83 16.75 5.68
N ASP A 216 -10.53 17.74 6.51
CA ASP A 216 -9.19 17.88 7.07
C ASP A 216 -8.76 16.51 7.63
N LEU A 217 -7.59 16.06 7.21
CA LEU A 217 -6.94 14.83 7.66
C LEU A 217 -6.44 15.03 9.10
N ASP A 218 -7.37 15.18 10.04
CA ASP A 218 -7.10 14.82 11.43
C ASP A 218 -7.00 13.29 11.42
N GLY A 219 -5.78 12.80 11.63
CA GLY A 219 -5.49 11.37 11.67
C GLY A 219 -6.49 10.66 12.56
N THR A 220 -7.01 9.52 12.10
CA THR A 220 -7.85 8.65 12.92
C THR A 220 -7.17 8.44 14.28
N GLY A 221 -7.83 8.81 15.39
CA GLY A 221 -7.27 8.75 16.75
C GLY A 221 -6.80 7.35 17.19
N ALA A 222 -7.10 6.31 16.41
CA ALA A 222 -6.52 4.98 16.53
C ALA A 222 -5.00 4.96 16.22
N GLY A 223 -4.55 5.75 15.24
CA GLY A 223 -3.12 5.92 14.92
C GLY A 223 -2.34 6.72 15.97
N GLU A 224 -3.02 7.58 16.74
CA GLU A 224 -2.40 8.37 17.81
C GLU A 224 -2.20 7.55 19.09
N ARG A 225 -3.15 6.66 19.43
CA ARG A 225 -3.03 5.76 20.59
C ARG A 225 -2.00 4.64 20.41
N LEU A 226 -1.68 4.28 19.17
CA LEU A 226 -0.66 3.27 18.85
C LEU A 226 0.77 3.82 18.75
N GLN A 227 0.98 5.11 19.00
CA GLN A 227 2.30 5.67 19.30
C GLN A 227 2.97 5.00 20.51
N GLY A 228 2.21 4.26 21.33
CA GLY A 228 2.67 3.54 22.52
C GLY A 228 3.42 2.23 22.28
N LEU A 229 3.43 1.64 21.07
CA LEU A 229 4.16 0.37 20.81
C LEU A 229 5.69 0.54 20.71
N PHE A 230 6.19 1.76 20.90
CA PHE A 230 7.61 2.09 21.00
C PHE A 230 7.93 2.97 22.23
N MET A 231 7.27 2.75 23.36
CA MET A 231 7.73 3.30 24.63
C MET A 231 9.06 2.61 25.05
N PRO A 232 10.14 3.34 25.36
CA PRO A 232 11.24 2.74 26.11
C PRO A 232 10.71 2.35 27.49
N MET A 233 10.91 1.09 27.90
CA MET A 233 10.68 0.66 29.28
C MET A 233 11.37 1.64 30.23
N ALA A 234 10.63 2.17 31.20
CA ALA A 234 11.18 3.03 32.25
C ALA A 234 12.28 2.25 32.98
N GLN A 235 13.54 2.64 32.78
CA GLN A 235 14.66 2.06 33.52
C GLN A 235 14.67 2.64 34.94
N LEU A 236 14.64 1.73 35.91
CA LEU A 236 14.90 2.00 37.31
C LEU A 236 16.22 2.77 37.43
N ARG A 237 16.15 3.90 38.14
CA ARG A 237 17.25 4.80 38.44
C ARG A 237 18.28 4.08 39.34
N GLU A 238 19.39 3.63 38.76
CA GLU A 238 20.56 3.20 39.55
C GLU A 238 21.41 4.40 39.99
N PRO A 239 22.13 4.32 41.12
CA PRO A 239 22.87 5.43 41.70
C PRO A 239 24.18 5.68 40.95
N ASN A 240 24.38 6.93 40.54
CA ASN A 240 25.59 7.45 39.89
C ASN A 240 26.85 7.26 40.75
N LEU A 241 27.86 6.60 40.19
CA LEU A 241 29.27 6.88 40.48
C LEU A 241 29.81 7.73 39.32
N GLN A 242 29.97 9.03 39.58
CA GLN A 242 30.53 9.99 38.64
C GLN A 242 32.05 9.85 38.58
N THR A 243 32.57 9.24 37.52
CA THR A 243 33.96 9.44 37.08
C THR A 243 33.93 10.46 35.94
N ILE A 244 34.38 11.68 36.24
CA ILE A 244 34.44 12.81 35.29
C ILE A 244 35.50 12.49 34.25
N ASN A 245 35.07 12.16 33.03
CA ASN A 245 35.95 11.95 31.89
C ASN A 245 35.91 13.19 30.99
N ALA A 246 36.97 14.00 31.01
CA ALA A 246 37.05 15.32 30.38
C ALA A 246 37.07 15.31 28.83
N GLN A 247 37.04 14.14 28.19
CA GLN A 247 37.05 14.01 26.72
C GLN A 247 35.66 14.05 26.06
N ARG A 248 34.57 13.95 26.84
CA ARG A 248 33.20 13.94 26.30
C ARG A 248 32.74 15.25 25.61
N PRO A 249 33.07 16.46 26.13
CA PRO A 249 32.57 17.71 25.55
C PRO A 249 33.07 17.98 24.13
N LEU A 250 34.29 17.54 23.80
CA LEU A 250 34.90 17.75 22.49
C LEU A 250 34.25 16.89 21.41
N HIS A 251 33.92 15.63 21.73
CA HIS A 251 33.27 14.74 20.77
C HIS A 251 31.81 15.17 20.50
N GLU A 252 31.11 15.70 21.51
CA GLU A 252 29.77 16.28 21.35
C GLU A 252 29.77 17.56 20.50
N ALA A 253 30.78 18.43 20.69
CA ALA A 253 30.90 19.66 19.91
C ALA A 253 31.16 19.39 18.40
N ILE A 254 31.98 18.40 18.08
CA ILE A 254 32.27 18.00 16.69
C ILE A 254 31.02 17.40 16.03
N THR A 255 30.29 16.52 16.74
CA THR A 255 29.04 15.96 16.20
C THR A 255 27.97 17.03 15.96
N ASN A 256 27.91 18.06 16.80
CA ASN A 256 26.96 19.16 16.62
C ASN A 256 27.29 20.04 15.39
N ALA A 257 28.58 20.23 15.08
CA ALA A 257 29.01 20.99 13.91
C ALA A 257 28.69 20.24 12.60
N ASP A 258 28.96 18.93 12.56
CA ASP A 258 28.61 18.07 11.41
C ASP A 258 27.08 17.97 11.23
N GLU A 259 26.33 17.90 12.33
CA GLU A 259 24.86 17.95 12.33
C GLU A 259 24.36 19.26 11.69
N GLN A 260 24.89 20.41 12.10
CA GLN A 260 24.50 21.71 11.53
C GLN A 260 24.89 21.84 10.05
N ALA A 261 26.07 21.37 9.66
CA ALA A 261 26.53 21.41 8.26
C ALA A 261 25.67 20.52 7.36
N MET A 262 25.29 19.32 7.81
CA MET A 262 24.40 18.45 7.06
C MET A 262 22.97 19.01 6.97
N ILE A 263 22.44 19.59 8.04
CA ILE A 263 21.11 20.25 8.01
C ILE A 263 21.14 21.39 6.98
N ALA A 264 22.21 22.19 6.97
CA ALA A 264 22.39 23.24 5.98
C ALA A 264 22.54 22.70 4.54
N ALA A 265 23.15 21.52 4.36
CA ALA A 265 23.27 20.86 3.06
C ALA A 265 21.94 20.26 2.57
N SER A 266 21.15 19.64 3.44
CA SER A 266 19.80 19.14 3.11
C SER A 266 18.86 20.28 2.70
N LEU A 267 18.99 21.47 3.30
CA LEU A 267 18.24 22.66 2.91
C LEU A 267 18.61 23.19 1.50
N ARG A 268 19.74 22.75 0.92
CA ARG A 268 20.18 23.17 -0.43
C ARG A 268 19.75 22.20 -1.53
N GLN A 269 19.23 21.02 -1.21
CA GLN A 269 18.70 20.11 -2.24
C GLN A 269 17.38 20.65 -2.77
N ASP A 270 17.19 20.60 -4.09
CA ASP A 270 15.96 21.04 -4.74
C ASP A 270 14.80 20.15 -4.25
N PRO A 271 13.84 20.71 -3.47
CA PRO A 271 12.75 19.95 -2.88
C PRO A 271 11.83 19.32 -3.94
N SER A 272 11.86 19.81 -5.18
CA SER A 272 11.11 19.24 -6.30
C SER A 272 11.62 17.85 -6.67
N TYR A 273 12.94 17.66 -6.72
CA TYR A 273 13.57 16.41 -7.19
C TYR A 273 13.40 15.28 -6.16
N ALA A 274 13.63 15.58 -4.88
CA ALA A 274 13.46 14.62 -3.78
C ALA A 274 12.03 14.05 -3.72
N GLY A 275 11.04 14.86 -4.13
CA GLY A 275 9.64 14.45 -4.19
C GLY A 275 9.35 13.39 -5.26
N ILE A 276 9.93 13.53 -6.46
CA ILE A 276 9.71 12.57 -7.56
C ILE A 276 10.34 11.22 -7.22
N GLU A 277 11.55 11.25 -6.66
CA GLU A 277 12.25 10.04 -6.26
C GLU A 277 11.51 9.27 -5.16
N PHE A 278 10.96 10.00 -4.17
CA PHE A 278 10.13 9.40 -3.13
C PHE A 278 8.89 8.72 -3.70
N GLU A 279 8.14 9.35 -4.60
CA GLU A 279 6.94 8.73 -5.20
C GLU A 279 7.29 7.46 -5.97
N LYS A 280 8.36 7.49 -6.77
CA LYS A 280 8.87 6.32 -7.49
C LYS A 280 9.26 5.20 -6.53
N ASN A 281 10.00 5.51 -5.48
CA ASN A 281 10.43 4.54 -4.49
C ASN A 281 9.25 3.98 -3.70
N ALA A 282 8.28 4.81 -3.29
CA ALA A 282 7.07 4.37 -2.62
C ALA A 282 6.24 3.41 -3.49
N ALA A 283 6.12 3.69 -4.79
CA ALA A 283 5.46 2.78 -5.74
C ALA A 283 6.20 1.44 -5.88
N ASN A 284 7.55 1.46 -5.94
CA ASN A 284 8.37 0.25 -5.97
C ASN A 284 8.18 -0.58 -4.70
N PHE A 285 8.24 0.05 -3.53
CA PHE A 285 7.98 -0.62 -2.25
C PHE A 285 6.58 -1.22 -2.19
N ALA A 286 5.56 -0.53 -2.72
CA ALA A 286 4.22 -1.08 -2.79
C ALA A 286 4.15 -2.36 -3.63
N GLY A 287 4.86 -2.40 -4.76
CA GLY A 287 5.03 -3.59 -5.58
C GLY A 287 5.71 -4.74 -4.82
N HIS A 288 6.82 -4.45 -4.12
CA HIS A 288 7.57 -5.45 -3.34
C HIS A 288 6.76 -6.01 -2.16
N PHE A 289 6.10 -5.16 -1.38
CA PHE A 289 5.22 -5.62 -0.29
C PHE A 289 4.07 -6.47 -0.82
N ARG A 290 3.43 -6.07 -1.92
CA ARG A 290 2.38 -6.86 -2.56
C ARG A 290 2.88 -8.24 -2.97
N ALA A 291 4.06 -8.32 -3.60
CA ALA A 291 4.67 -9.59 -3.99
C ALA A 291 4.96 -10.49 -2.77
N LEU A 292 5.53 -9.92 -1.71
CA LEU A 292 5.81 -10.62 -0.45
C LEU A 292 4.53 -11.19 0.18
N TRP A 293 3.45 -10.40 0.24
CA TRP A 293 2.17 -10.86 0.77
C TRP A 293 1.51 -11.93 -0.10
N ILE A 294 1.69 -11.89 -1.43
CA ILE A 294 1.23 -12.96 -2.33
C ILE A 294 1.98 -14.27 -2.03
N LYS A 295 3.30 -14.23 -1.80
CA LYS A 295 4.08 -15.43 -1.43
C LYS A 295 3.62 -16.02 -0.10
N SER A 296 3.38 -15.18 0.91
CA SER A 296 2.79 -15.59 2.20
C SER A 296 1.40 -16.23 2.05
N ASP A 297 0.54 -15.66 1.21
CA ASP A 297 -0.78 -16.21 0.89
C ASP A 297 -0.67 -17.58 0.17
N GLN A 298 0.27 -17.71 -0.78
CA GLN A 298 0.52 -18.97 -1.50
C GLN A 298 1.11 -20.05 -0.59
N PHE A 299 2.04 -19.70 0.29
CA PHE A 299 2.59 -20.60 1.29
C PHE A 299 1.48 -21.17 2.18
N ALA A 300 0.60 -20.32 2.69
CA ALA A 300 -0.51 -20.78 3.52
C ALA A 300 -1.47 -21.71 2.78
N LYS A 301 -1.81 -21.41 1.53
CA LYS A 301 -2.67 -22.27 0.70
C LYS A 301 -2.06 -23.66 0.47
N SER A 302 -0.75 -23.74 0.32
CA SER A 302 -0.03 -24.99 0.04
C SER A 302 0.22 -25.84 1.28
N HIS A 303 0.37 -25.21 2.46
CA HIS A 303 0.92 -25.88 3.64
C HIS A 303 0.05 -25.83 4.90
N ALA A 304 -0.99 -24.99 4.96
CA ALA A 304 -1.87 -24.94 6.12
C ALA A 304 -2.57 -26.29 6.35
N LEU A 305 -2.97 -26.53 7.60
CA LEU A 305 -3.78 -27.69 7.98
C LEU A 305 -5.06 -27.79 7.13
N GLY A 306 -5.40 -29.01 6.73
CA GLY A 306 -6.64 -29.31 6.04
C GLY A 306 -7.89 -28.94 6.86
N GLY A 307 -9.04 -28.93 6.18
CA GLY A 307 -10.33 -28.62 6.82
C GLY A 307 -10.66 -29.55 7.99
N ASP A 308 -10.27 -30.82 7.88
CA ASP A 308 -10.69 -31.91 8.77
C ASP A 308 -10.04 -31.89 10.16
N VAL A 309 -8.90 -31.20 10.31
CA VAL A 309 -8.17 -31.16 11.59
C VAL A 309 -8.73 -30.07 12.48
N THR A 310 -9.35 -30.44 13.59
CA THR A 310 -9.88 -29.45 14.54
C THR A 310 -8.76 -28.92 15.44
N ILE A 311 -8.61 -27.60 15.52
CA ILE A 311 -7.64 -26.89 16.36
C ILE A 311 -8.39 -26.20 17.48
N LEU A 312 -8.03 -26.51 18.73
CA LEU A 312 -8.57 -25.83 19.89
C LEU A 312 -7.65 -24.67 20.29
N PRO A 313 -8.17 -23.47 20.64
CA PRO A 313 -7.35 -22.36 21.10
C PRO A 313 -6.38 -22.76 22.23
N GLU A 314 -6.78 -23.65 23.14
CA GLU A 314 -6.01 -24.11 24.29
C GLU A 314 -4.72 -24.86 23.90
N GLN A 315 -4.71 -25.50 22.73
CA GLN A 315 -3.55 -26.24 22.22
C GLN A 315 -2.45 -25.32 21.66
N LEU A 316 -2.79 -24.06 21.36
CA LEU A 316 -1.85 -23.09 20.81
C LEU A 316 -0.99 -22.50 21.92
N THR A 317 0.32 -22.40 21.67
CA THR A 317 1.25 -21.72 22.58
C THR A 317 0.88 -20.25 22.73
N SER A 318 1.13 -19.65 23.91
CA SER A 318 0.84 -18.22 24.15
C SER A 318 1.54 -17.34 23.11
N ARG A 319 2.80 -17.66 22.76
CA ARG A 319 3.54 -16.95 21.72
C ARG A 319 2.82 -16.99 20.38
N LEU A 320 2.32 -18.15 19.95
CA LEU A 320 1.58 -18.26 18.69
C LEU A 320 0.27 -17.46 18.73
N LYS A 321 -0.47 -17.50 19.84
CA LYS A 321 -1.69 -16.70 20.03
C LYS A 321 -1.44 -15.20 19.85
N ASP A 322 -0.32 -14.70 20.38
CA ASP A 322 0.08 -13.29 20.23
C ASP A 322 0.29 -12.92 18.75
N TYR A 323 0.96 -13.77 17.96
CA TYR A 323 1.18 -13.55 16.53
C TYR A 323 -0.11 -13.66 15.71
N MET A 324 -1.03 -14.55 16.12
CA MET A 324 -2.33 -14.71 15.49
C MET A 324 -3.29 -13.56 15.85
N MET A 325 -3.04 -12.86 16.95
CA MET A 325 -3.98 -11.93 17.60
C MET A 325 -5.36 -12.61 17.69
N VAL A 326 -5.40 -13.75 18.36
CA VAL A 326 -6.62 -14.57 18.48
C VAL A 326 -7.68 -13.77 19.21
N HIS A 327 -8.94 -13.92 18.79
CA HIS A 327 -10.06 -13.27 19.45
C HIS A 327 -10.14 -13.68 20.93
N PRO A 328 -10.38 -12.75 21.88
CA PRO A 328 -10.38 -13.07 23.31
C PRO A 328 -11.49 -14.04 23.72
N SER A 329 -12.63 -14.04 23.02
CA SER A 329 -13.67 -15.08 23.18
C SER A 329 -13.25 -16.40 22.53
N THR A 330 -13.14 -17.45 23.35
CA THR A 330 -12.79 -18.82 22.94
C THR A 330 -13.74 -19.38 21.87
N ASP A 331 -15.04 -19.10 21.97
CA ASP A 331 -16.03 -19.58 20.99
C ASP A 331 -15.79 -18.98 19.61
N ILE A 332 -15.57 -17.66 19.56
CA ILE A 332 -15.27 -16.95 18.32
C ILE A 332 -13.92 -17.42 17.76
N ALA A 333 -12.90 -17.51 18.60
CA ALA A 333 -11.58 -18.02 18.23
C ALA A 333 -11.67 -19.43 17.61
N THR A 334 -12.41 -20.34 18.25
CA THR A 334 -12.62 -21.71 17.78
C THR A 334 -13.30 -21.72 16.41
N ARG A 335 -14.31 -20.87 16.18
CA ARG A 335 -14.98 -20.75 14.88
C ARG A 335 -14.03 -20.29 13.77
N PHE A 336 -13.21 -19.28 14.04
CA PHE A 336 -12.20 -18.82 13.08
C PHE A 336 -11.12 -19.89 12.83
N LEU A 337 -10.57 -20.48 13.89
CA LEU A 337 -9.51 -21.51 13.79
C LEU A 337 -9.97 -22.76 13.05
N ASN A 338 -11.26 -23.09 13.07
CA ASN A 338 -11.78 -24.30 12.46
C ASN A 338 -12.45 -24.08 11.10
N SER A 339 -12.61 -22.84 10.66
CA SER A 339 -13.03 -22.54 9.29
C SER A 339 -11.88 -22.80 8.31
N PRO A 340 -12.04 -23.67 7.29
CA PRO A 340 -10.95 -24.02 6.36
C PRO A 340 -10.31 -22.81 5.67
N ALA A 341 -11.12 -21.84 5.25
CA ALA A 341 -10.62 -20.61 4.62
C ALA A 341 -9.84 -19.74 5.61
N MET A 342 -10.29 -19.66 6.87
CA MET A 342 -9.67 -18.81 7.89
C MET A 342 -8.38 -19.41 8.44
N LYS A 343 -8.24 -20.74 8.50
CA LYS A 343 -6.96 -21.41 8.85
C LYS A 343 -5.81 -20.93 7.98
N GLN A 344 -6.03 -20.91 6.66
CA GLN A 344 -5.04 -20.42 5.71
C GLN A 344 -4.68 -18.97 6.00
N LEU A 345 -5.68 -18.13 6.25
CA LEU A 345 -5.47 -16.71 6.55
C LEU A 345 -4.70 -16.49 7.85
N TYR A 346 -4.90 -17.34 8.87
CA TYR A 346 -4.10 -17.28 10.09
C TYR A 346 -2.64 -17.64 9.87
N VAL A 347 -2.34 -18.64 9.03
CA VAL A 347 -0.95 -18.97 8.66
C VAL A 347 -0.30 -17.76 7.99
N SER A 348 -0.95 -17.17 6.98
CA SER A 348 -0.46 -15.94 6.33
C SER A 348 -0.29 -14.79 7.31
N LYS A 349 -1.25 -14.59 8.22
CA LYS A 349 -1.18 -13.56 9.26
C LYS A 349 0.04 -13.72 10.15
N VAL A 350 0.28 -14.93 10.67
CA VAL A 350 1.41 -15.23 11.56
C VAL A 350 2.73 -14.95 10.84
N VAL A 351 2.85 -15.39 9.57
CA VAL A 351 4.00 -15.06 8.72
C VAL A 351 4.15 -13.54 8.61
N ASN A 352 3.13 -12.83 8.13
CA ASN A 352 3.21 -11.39 7.88
C ASN A 352 3.53 -10.59 9.17
N PHE A 353 2.91 -10.95 10.29
CA PHE A 353 3.14 -10.30 11.58
C PHE A 353 4.55 -10.59 12.10
N TYR A 354 5.05 -11.81 11.92
CA TYR A 354 6.44 -12.15 12.22
C TYR A 354 7.42 -11.32 11.39
N LEU A 355 7.21 -11.21 10.07
CA LEU A 355 8.07 -10.41 9.20
C LEU A 355 8.09 -8.94 9.64
N CYS A 356 6.94 -8.31 9.93
CA CYS A 356 6.93 -6.93 10.46
C CYS A 356 7.58 -6.81 11.83
N LYS A 357 7.38 -7.78 12.73
CA LYS A 357 7.85 -7.69 14.12
C LYS A 357 9.32 -8.05 14.28
N GLN A 358 9.88 -8.90 13.43
CA GLN A 358 11.23 -9.45 13.62
C GLN A 358 12.21 -9.08 12.50
N ILE A 359 11.72 -8.81 11.28
CA ILE A 359 12.60 -8.59 10.12
C ILE A 359 12.52 -7.15 9.62
N LEU A 360 11.32 -6.63 9.35
CA LEU A 360 11.10 -5.30 8.75
C LEU A 360 11.22 -4.17 9.78
N LYS A 361 12.23 -4.23 10.65
CA LYS A 361 12.60 -3.19 11.61
C LYS A 361 14.02 -2.73 11.33
N TYR A 362 14.24 -1.42 11.27
CA TYR A 362 15.56 -0.86 10.97
C TYR A 362 16.64 -1.31 11.96
N THR A 363 16.28 -1.64 13.20
CA THR A 363 17.24 -2.19 14.17
C THR A 363 17.57 -3.66 13.99
N GLU A 364 16.77 -4.41 13.24
CA GLU A 364 16.91 -5.87 13.15
C GLU A 364 17.53 -6.29 11.80
N VAL A 365 17.34 -5.53 10.72
CA VAL A 365 17.79 -5.91 9.36
C VAL A 365 19.31 -6.12 9.22
N VAL A 366 20.11 -5.45 10.06
CA VAL A 366 21.58 -5.56 10.06
C VAL A 366 22.14 -5.94 11.44
N ARG A 367 21.27 -6.34 12.37
CA ARG A 367 21.64 -6.62 13.75
C ARG A 367 22.61 -7.78 13.85
N GLY A 368 23.74 -7.58 14.52
CA GLY A 368 24.76 -8.60 14.70
C GLY A 368 25.66 -8.79 13.47
N CYS A 369 25.49 -7.96 12.42
CA CYS A 369 26.43 -7.92 11.29
C CYS A 369 27.77 -7.30 11.71
N ASP A 370 27.73 -6.18 12.43
CA ASP A 370 28.90 -5.46 12.93
C ASP A 370 28.55 -4.74 14.25
N PRO A 371 29.24 -5.03 15.38
CA PRO A 371 28.94 -4.42 16.67
C PRO A 371 29.05 -2.89 16.70
N SER A 372 29.90 -2.30 15.86
CA SER A 372 30.04 -0.84 15.73
C SER A 372 28.78 -0.25 15.09
N VAL A 373 28.33 -0.86 13.98
CA VAL A 373 27.11 -0.44 13.29
C VAL A 373 25.89 -0.57 14.20
N ASP A 374 25.78 -1.69 14.94
CA ASP A 374 24.70 -1.91 15.90
C ASP A 374 24.67 -0.81 16.97
N SER A 375 25.83 -0.46 17.52
CA SER A 375 25.95 0.56 18.55
C SER A 375 25.56 1.95 18.03
N GLU A 376 25.95 2.30 16.81
CA GLU A 376 25.57 3.55 16.15
C GLU A 376 24.06 3.63 15.89
N ILE A 377 23.47 2.59 15.29
CA ILE A 377 22.01 2.51 15.05
C ILE A 377 21.25 2.63 16.37
N MET A 378 21.70 1.93 17.42
CA MET A 378 21.09 2.03 18.75
C MET A 378 21.23 3.44 19.35
N GLY A 379 22.36 4.11 19.13
CA GLY A 379 22.56 5.50 19.52
C GLY A 379 21.60 6.47 18.81
N HIS A 380 21.43 6.31 17.49
CA HIS A 380 20.46 7.07 16.71
C HIS A 380 19.01 6.81 17.14
N LYS A 381 18.64 5.54 17.34
CA LYS A 381 17.31 5.14 17.82
C LYS A 381 16.96 5.76 19.16
N LYS A 382 17.89 5.78 20.12
CA LYS A 382 17.68 6.38 21.44
C LYS A 382 17.38 7.88 21.35
N ARG A 383 17.86 8.56 20.30
CA ARG A 383 17.58 9.97 20.05
C ARG A 383 16.21 10.19 19.42
N THR A 384 15.68 9.24 18.66
CA THR A 384 14.37 9.35 18.01
C THR A 384 13.24 9.36 19.04
N THR A 385 12.60 10.53 19.23
CA THR A 385 11.38 10.69 20.01
C THR A 385 10.20 11.07 19.11
N HIS A 386 8.97 10.88 19.59
CA HIS A 386 7.77 11.24 18.83
C HIS A 386 7.68 12.76 18.56
N GLU A 387 8.16 13.57 19.49
CA GLU A 387 8.09 15.04 19.44
C GLU A 387 9.25 15.69 18.68
N MET A 388 10.09 14.89 18.02
CA MET A 388 11.25 15.40 17.31
C MET A 388 10.84 16.26 16.11
N ALA A 389 11.48 17.42 15.96
CA ALA A 389 11.30 18.27 14.79
C ALA A 389 11.56 17.49 13.48
N PRO A 390 10.75 17.67 12.41
CA PRO A 390 10.88 16.90 11.18
C PRO A 390 12.29 16.87 10.58
N ALA A 391 13.00 18.00 10.60
CA ALA A 391 14.38 18.11 10.12
C ALA A 391 15.36 17.24 10.94
N THR A 392 15.27 17.28 12.27
CA THR A 392 16.09 16.44 13.16
C THR A 392 15.76 14.96 12.95
N LYS A 393 14.48 14.62 12.77
CA LYS A 393 14.05 13.24 12.51
C LYS A 393 14.60 12.73 11.18
N HIS A 394 14.54 13.55 10.14
CA HIS A 394 15.14 13.23 8.85
C HIS A 394 16.66 13.02 8.98
N PHE A 395 17.37 13.90 9.71
CA PHE A 395 18.81 13.72 9.98
C PHE A 395 19.11 12.36 10.61
N VAL A 396 18.35 11.97 11.64
CA VAL A 396 18.53 10.69 12.33
C VAL A 396 18.26 9.51 11.39
N LEU A 397 17.21 9.57 10.59
CA LEU A 397 16.89 8.54 9.59
C LEU A 397 17.97 8.43 8.51
N SER A 398 18.50 9.55 8.03
CA SER A 398 19.63 9.61 7.09
C SER A 398 20.90 8.99 7.67
N ALA A 399 21.17 9.22 8.96
CA ALA A 399 22.31 8.60 9.63
C ALA A 399 22.14 7.09 9.79
N ILE A 400 20.94 6.61 10.13
CA ILE A 400 20.61 5.17 10.17
C ILE A 400 20.77 4.55 8.79
N SER A 401 20.28 5.20 7.72
CA SER A 401 20.43 4.73 6.34
C SER A 401 21.90 4.53 5.96
N LYS A 402 22.77 5.50 6.28
CA LYS A 402 24.23 5.36 6.09
C LYS A 402 24.83 4.20 6.89
N CYS A 403 24.32 3.92 8.09
CA CYS A 403 24.75 2.76 8.87
C CYS A 403 24.37 1.43 8.19
N VAL A 404 23.14 1.33 7.67
CA VAL A 404 22.66 0.16 6.93
C VAL A 404 23.50 -0.07 5.68
N VAL A 405 23.75 0.97 4.87
CA VAL A 405 24.59 0.87 3.66
C VAL A 405 26.00 0.38 4.03
N ARG A 406 26.64 0.98 5.04
CA ARG A 406 27.97 0.53 5.50
C ARG A 406 27.99 -0.92 6.00
N ALA A 407 26.89 -1.42 6.58
CA ALA A 407 26.77 -2.82 6.96
C ALA A 407 26.79 -3.74 5.72
N THR A 408 26.09 -3.35 4.66
CA THR A 408 26.02 -4.12 3.41
C THR A 408 27.34 -4.20 2.66
N GLU A 409 28.26 -3.27 2.92
CA GLU A 409 29.60 -3.20 2.32
C GLU A 409 30.64 -4.07 3.07
N LYS A 410 30.27 -4.70 4.19
CA LYS A 410 31.18 -5.54 4.98
C LYS A 410 31.52 -6.83 4.22
N PRO A 411 32.78 -7.31 4.28
CA PRO A 411 33.21 -8.49 3.54
C PRO A 411 32.47 -9.79 3.96
N ASP A 412 32.00 -9.87 5.21
CA ASP A 412 31.25 -11.04 5.72
C ASP A 412 29.72 -10.90 5.59
N PHE A 413 29.24 -9.85 4.92
CA PHE A 413 27.80 -9.54 4.85
C PHE A 413 26.98 -10.69 4.24
N GLN A 414 27.53 -11.40 3.25
CA GLN A 414 26.83 -12.53 2.63
C GLN A 414 26.63 -13.71 3.60
N ASN A 415 27.63 -14.02 4.43
CA ASN A 415 27.51 -15.07 5.44
C ASN A 415 26.57 -14.64 6.58
N PHE A 416 26.57 -13.36 6.92
CA PHE A 416 25.58 -12.77 7.82
C PHE A 416 24.16 -12.99 7.28
N CYS A 417 23.87 -12.60 6.03
CA CYS A 417 22.55 -12.78 5.42
C CYS A 417 22.09 -14.25 5.41
N ARG A 418 22.98 -15.19 5.10
CA ARG A 418 22.66 -16.62 5.13
C ARG A 418 22.25 -17.08 6.54
N ARG A 419 23.09 -16.81 7.55
CA ARG A 419 22.80 -17.17 8.95
C ARG A 419 21.53 -16.52 9.48
N TYR A 420 21.31 -15.26 9.10
CA TYR A 420 20.10 -14.50 9.43
C TYR A 420 18.85 -15.18 8.86
N GLN A 421 18.87 -15.52 7.57
CA GLN A 421 17.76 -16.19 6.89
C GLN A 421 17.50 -17.58 7.49
N GLU A 422 18.52 -18.41 7.68
CA GLU A 422 18.41 -19.74 8.30
C GLU A 422 17.77 -19.63 9.70
N SER A 423 18.31 -18.77 10.56
CA SER A 423 17.82 -18.59 11.94
C SER A 423 16.35 -18.12 12.00
N HIS A 424 15.98 -17.15 11.18
CA HIS A 424 14.61 -16.65 11.14
C HIS A 424 13.64 -17.64 10.51
N THR A 425 14.08 -18.41 9.52
CA THR A 425 13.30 -19.48 8.89
C THR A 425 12.99 -20.58 9.89
N ASP A 426 14.00 -21.07 10.62
CA ASP A 426 13.82 -22.12 11.62
C ASP A 426 12.88 -21.67 12.75
N THR A 427 13.07 -20.42 13.22
CA THR A 427 12.19 -19.83 14.24
C THR A 427 10.75 -19.71 13.75
N LEU A 428 10.54 -19.25 12.51
CA LEU A 428 9.21 -19.09 11.93
C LEU A 428 8.55 -20.45 11.67
N LYS A 429 9.30 -21.43 11.20
CA LYS A 429 8.83 -22.80 11.00
C LYS A 429 8.38 -23.45 12.30
N ALA A 430 9.18 -23.36 13.36
CA ALA A 430 8.82 -23.87 14.69
C ALA A 430 7.57 -23.16 15.24
N LEU A 431 7.42 -21.86 14.99
CA LEU A 431 6.22 -21.11 15.38
C LEU A 431 4.97 -21.60 14.63
N LEU A 432 5.11 -21.94 13.35
CA LEU A 432 4.00 -22.35 12.48
C LEU A 432 3.65 -23.83 12.59
N GLU A 433 4.52 -24.68 13.13
CA GLU A 433 4.34 -26.14 13.21
C GLU A 433 2.92 -26.58 13.62
N PRO A 434 2.25 -25.98 14.64
CA PRO A 434 0.89 -26.38 15.03
C PRO A 434 -0.20 -26.08 13.99
N LEU A 435 0.10 -25.26 12.97
CA LEU A 435 -0.82 -24.80 11.93
C LEU A 435 -0.56 -25.43 10.56
N LEU A 436 0.49 -26.24 10.42
CA LEU A 436 0.90 -26.83 9.14
C LEU A 436 0.47 -28.29 9.01
N SER A 437 0.15 -28.69 7.78
CA SER A 437 -0.16 -30.08 7.44
C SER A 437 1.07 -30.98 7.54
N SER A 438 1.00 -32.06 8.32
CA SER A 438 2.07 -33.08 8.42
C SER A 438 2.39 -33.79 7.09
N GLY A 439 1.53 -33.66 6.07
CA GLY A 439 1.71 -34.28 4.75
C GLY A 439 2.66 -33.56 3.81
N GLY A 440 3.06 -32.32 4.09
CA GLY A 440 4.05 -31.60 3.29
C GLY A 440 5.46 -32.14 3.54
N THR A 441 6.29 -32.28 2.50
CA THR A 441 7.71 -32.58 2.72
C THR A 441 8.33 -31.41 3.50
N SER A 442 8.97 -31.69 4.64
CA SER A 442 9.62 -30.69 5.49
C SER A 442 10.56 -29.76 4.71
N VAL A 443 11.15 -30.27 3.62
CA VAL A 443 12.01 -29.54 2.69
C VAL A 443 11.25 -28.48 1.88
N ALA A 444 10.05 -28.76 1.39
CA ALA A 444 9.26 -27.79 0.61
C ALA A 444 8.78 -26.62 1.48
N VAL A 445 8.36 -26.91 2.71
CA VAL A 445 7.99 -25.90 3.71
C VAL A 445 9.21 -25.02 4.02
N GLN A 446 10.35 -25.64 4.30
CA GLN A 446 11.61 -24.93 4.58
C GLN A 446 11.95 -23.96 3.44
N LYS A 447 12.07 -24.47 2.21
CA LYS A 447 12.47 -23.68 1.04
C LYS A 447 11.54 -22.49 0.78
N SER A 448 10.23 -22.70 0.94
CA SER A 448 9.24 -21.63 0.73
C SER A 448 9.35 -20.54 1.81
N LEU A 449 9.61 -20.93 3.06
CA LEU A 449 9.86 -19.97 4.14
C LEU A 449 11.20 -19.24 3.97
N GLU A 450 12.27 -19.92 3.54
CA GLU A 450 13.56 -19.30 3.22
C GLU A 450 13.40 -18.21 2.16
N GLU A 451 12.61 -18.48 1.11
CA GLU A 451 12.32 -17.50 0.06
C GLU A 451 11.57 -16.28 0.61
N ILE A 452 10.52 -16.50 1.42
CA ILE A 452 9.73 -15.42 2.04
C ILE A 452 10.60 -14.58 2.99
N VAL A 453 11.41 -15.22 3.83
CA VAL A 453 12.30 -14.57 4.79
C VAL A 453 13.40 -13.80 4.05
N GLY A 454 13.97 -14.38 2.99
CA GLY A 454 14.97 -13.73 2.15
C GLY A 454 14.44 -12.48 1.45
N ASP A 455 13.25 -12.56 0.86
CA ASP A 455 12.59 -11.40 0.25
C ASP A 455 12.27 -10.31 1.27
N ALA A 456 11.77 -10.68 2.45
CA ALA A 456 11.48 -9.74 3.51
C ALA A 456 12.75 -9.05 4.04
N HIS A 457 13.85 -9.79 4.17
CA HIS A 457 15.14 -9.24 4.61
C HIS A 457 15.70 -8.27 3.57
N LYS A 458 15.70 -8.66 2.29
CA LYS A 458 16.09 -7.78 1.17
C LYS A 458 15.25 -6.50 1.14
N LEU A 459 13.94 -6.63 1.27
CA LEU A 459 13.03 -5.49 1.32
C LEU A 459 13.31 -4.59 2.52
N GLY A 460 13.62 -5.16 3.69
CA GLY A 460 14.05 -4.42 4.87
C GLY A 460 15.35 -3.63 4.63
N LEU A 461 16.35 -4.25 4.00
CA LEU A 461 17.61 -3.57 3.64
C LEU A 461 17.38 -2.42 2.67
N GLU A 462 16.58 -2.62 1.61
CA GLU A 462 16.22 -1.56 0.65
C GLU A 462 15.48 -0.41 1.36
N LEU A 463 14.50 -0.75 2.19
CA LEU A 463 13.65 0.23 2.89
C LEU A 463 14.47 1.12 3.82
N TYR A 464 15.38 0.53 4.60
CA TYR A 464 16.16 1.24 5.60
C TYR A 464 17.52 1.73 5.10
N SER A 465 17.85 1.46 3.84
CA SER A 465 18.92 2.19 3.13
C SER A 465 18.48 3.58 2.68
N MET A 466 17.20 3.90 2.82
CA MET A 466 16.63 5.22 2.51
C MET A 466 16.22 5.95 3.80
N PRO A 467 16.23 7.30 3.83
CA PRO A 467 15.90 8.09 5.01
C PRO A 467 14.38 8.23 5.24
N TYR A 468 13.62 7.16 5.03
CA TYR A 468 12.16 7.15 5.15
C TYR A 468 11.69 6.73 6.55
N ASP A 469 10.60 7.34 7.01
CA ASP A 469 9.88 6.89 8.19
C ASP A 469 8.89 5.80 7.79
N ALA A 470 9.30 4.54 7.95
CA ALA A 470 8.45 3.38 7.69
C ALA A 470 7.71 2.96 8.96
N ARG A 471 6.38 2.86 8.87
CA ARG A 471 5.52 2.39 9.97
C ARG A 471 4.70 1.20 9.51
N CYS A 472 4.82 0.08 10.23
CA CYS A 472 3.96 -1.09 10.06
C CYS A 472 2.91 -1.09 11.18
N HIS A 473 1.64 -1.09 10.81
CA HIS A 473 0.50 -1.19 11.72
C HIS A 473 -0.34 -2.42 11.36
N PHE A 474 -0.57 -3.31 12.31
CA PHE A 474 -1.51 -4.41 12.16
C PHE A 474 -2.81 -4.04 12.83
N PRO A 475 -3.92 -3.89 12.08
CA PRO A 475 -5.19 -3.54 12.69
C PRO A 475 -5.58 -4.52 13.78
N GLU A 476 -5.92 -3.98 14.95
CA GLU A 476 -6.29 -4.76 16.13
C GLU A 476 -7.74 -5.26 16.04
N ILE A 477 -8.07 -6.25 16.86
CA ILE A 477 -9.46 -6.69 17.00
C ILE A 477 -10.26 -5.53 17.62
N ASP A 478 -11.44 -5.30 17.07
CA ASP A 478 -12.36 -4.21 17.40
C ASP A 478 -11.87 -2.80 17.04
N GLU A 479 -10.74 -2.67 16.32
CA GLU A 479 -10.35 -1.41 15.67
C GLU A 479 -11.40 -1.01 14.63
N MET A 480 -11.68 0.29 14.52
CA MET A 480 -12.63 0.78 13.53
C MET A 480 -12.09 0.56 12.12
N TYR A 481 -12.94 0.04 11.24
CA TYR A 481 -12.59 -0.16 9.84
C TYR A 481 -12.39 1.18 9.13
N ASP A 482 -11.22 1.37 8.53
CA ASP A 482 -10.89 2.56 7.75
C ASP A 482 -10.68 2.16 6.26
N PRO A 483 -11.64 2.47 5.36
CA PRO A 483 -11.56 2.06 3.96
C PRO A 483 -10.41 2.74 3.20
N THR A 484 -9.77 3.77 3.76
CA THR A 484 -8.64 4.45 3.11
C THR A 484 -7.33 3.66 3.24
N VAL A 485 -7.22 2.83 4.29
CA VAL A 485 -6.00 2.05 4.58
C VAL A 485 -6.27 0.55 4.75
N MET A 486 -7.53 0.14 4.76
CA MET A 486 -7.94 -1.25 4.95
C MET A 486 -8.84 -1.73 3.82
N MET A 487 -8.59 -2.94 3.35
CA MET A 487 -9.39 -3.66 2.38
C MET A 487 -10.19 -4.75 3.09
N ASN A 488 -11.52 -4.64 3.04
CA ASN A 488 -12.38 -5.68 3.57
C ASN A 488 -12.41 -6.90 2.64
N MET A 489 -12.26 -8.08 3.22
CA MET A 489 -12.24 -9.38 2.54
C MET A 489 -13.53 -10.19 2.75
N ASP A 490 -14.53 -9.64 3.46
CA ASP A 490 -15.86 -10.25 3.59
C ASP A 490 -16.58 -10.27 2.22
N ASN A 491 -17.12 -11.43 1.83
CA ASN A 491 -17.81 -11.58 0.53
C ASN A 491 -19.08 -10.73 0.40
N ASP A 492 -19.77 -10.49 1.52
CA ASP A 492 -21.07 -9.81 1.58
C ASP A 492 -20.96 -8.43 2.27
N PHE A 493 -19.83 -7.74 2.08
CA PHE A 493 -19.59 -6.46 2.76
C PHE A 493 -20.54 -5.36 2.26
N ASP A 494 -21.46 -4.94 3.13
CA ASP A 494 -22.36 -3.83 2.87
C ASP A 494 -21.67 -2.49 3.15
N MET A 495 -21.48 -1.69 2.09
CA MET A 495 -20.90 -0.35 2.19
C MET A 495 -21.69 0.57 3.12
N ALA A 496 -23.00 0.34 3.33
CA ALA A 496 -23.80 1.12 4.27
C ALA A 496 -23.37 0.91 5.74
N LEU A 497 -22.70 -0.21 6.05
CA LEU A 497 -22.23 -0.53 7.41
C LEU A 497 -20.78 -0.09 7.67
N VAL A 498 -20.10 0.51 6.69
CA VAL A 498 -18.68 0.90 6.76
C VAL A 498 -18.38 1.75 8.00
N ASN A 499 -19.24 2.72 8.32
CA ASN A 499 -18.97 3.69 9.40
C ASN A 499 -18.95 3.08 10.81
N ASN A 500 -19.50 1.87 10.99
CA ASN A 500 -19.54 1.18 12.29
C ASN A 500 -18.89 -0.20 12.24
N ALA A 501 -18.30 -0.58 11.11
CA ALA A 501 -17.64 -1.86 10.97
C ALA A 501 -16.38 -1.89 11.82
N LYS A 502 -16.18 -3.02 12.52
CA LYS A 502 -15.02 -3.26 13.38
C LYS A 502 -14.23 -4.44 12.86
N VAL A 503 -12.91 -4.34 12.90
CA VAL A 503 -12.01 -5.42 12.49
C VAL A 503 -12.18 -6.61 13.44
N LYS A 504 -12.42 -7.79 12.88
CA LYS A 504 -12.47 -9.07 13.60
C LYS A 504 -11.21 -9.89 13.36
N MET A 505 -10.58 -9.72 12.20
CA MET A 505 -9.29 -10.32 11.89
C MET A 505 -8.55 -9.47 10.86
N SER A 506 -7.28 -9.14 11.13
CA SER A 506 -6.33 -8.60 10.15
C SER A 506 -5.44 -9.71 9.60
N VAL A 507 -5.04 -9.63 8.33
CA VAL A 507 -4.17 -10.63 7.66
C VAL A 507 -2.86 -10.00 7.19
N THR A 508 -2.91 -8.78 6.67
CA THR A 508 -1.73 -7.98 6.28
C THR A 508 -1.71 -6.66 7.03
N PRO A 509 -0.54 -6.02 7.17
CA PRO A 509 -0.43 -4.72 7.81
C PRO A 509 -0.78 -3.57 6.85
N VAL A 510 -1.12 -2.44 7.46
CA VAL A 510 -0.96 -1.12 6.84
C VAL A 510 0.52 -0.76 6.93
N ILE A 511 1.14 -0.42 5.80
CA ILE A 511 2.51 0.11 5.79
C ILE A 511 2.49 1.51 5.22
N ARG A 512 2.99 2.45 6.01
CA ARG A 512 3.10 3.88 5.66
C ARG A 512 4.56 4.26 5.52
N LEU A 513 4.90 4.92 4.43
CA LEU A 513 6.20 5.57 4.24
C LEU A 513 6.02 7.07 4.31
N GLY A 514 6.81 7.72 5.15
CA GLY A 514 6.85 9.18 5.28
C GLY A 514 8.20 9.74 4.86
N GLN A 515 8.20 10.78 4.03
CA GLN A 515 9.34 11.66 3.83
C GLN A 515 9.17 12.89 4.72
N ASN A 516 10.10 13.06 5.67
CA ASN A 516 10.01 14.11 6.71
C ASN A 516 10.72 15.42 6.33
N GLU A 517 11.25 15.53 5.11
CA GLU A 517 12.11 16.66 4.72
C GLU A 517 11.36 18.00 4.63
N PHE A 518 10.07 18.03 4.26
CA PHE A 518 9.33 19.28 4.05
C PHE A 518 7.84 19.17 4.38
N GLN A 519 7.23 20.28 4.83
CA GLN A 519 5.77 20.39 4.92
C GLN A 519 5.16 20.58 3.52
N PRO A 520 4.01 19.96 3.22
CA PRO A 520 3.34 18.93 4.02
C PRO A 520 4.08 17.58 3.94
N VAL A 521 4.11 16.86 5.08
CA VAL A 521 4.71 15.52 5.18
C VAL A 521 4.13 14.63 4.07
N ARG A 522 4.99 14.15 3.17
CA ARG A 522 4.57 13.23 2.11
C ARG A 522 4.48 11.84 2.72
N VAL A 523 3.26 11.41 3.02
CA VAL A 523 2.97 10.05 3.48
C VAL A 523 2.31 9.25 2.36
N ARG A 524 2.75 8.02 2.16
CA ARG A 524 2.17 7.06 1.21
C ARG A 524 1.87 5.75 1.90
N ASN A 525 0.66 5.23 1.67
CA ASN A 525 0.32 3.86 2.02
C ASN A 525 0.91 2.94 0.94
N VAL A 526 1.95 2.19 1.27
CA VAL A 526 2.56 1.22 0.35
C VAL A 526 1.98 -0.19 0.52
N SER A 527 1.27 -0.44 1.62
CA SER A 527 0.48 -1.65 1.83
C SER A 527 -0.82 -1.28 2.53
N LEU A 528 -1.94 -1.81 2.02
CA LEU A 528 -3.23 -1.77 2.69
C LEU A 528 -3.39 -3.04 3.53
N ALA A 529 -4.05 -2.91 4.68
CA ALA A 529 -4.36 -4.07 5.51
C ALA A 529 -5.55 -4.83 4.94
N LYS A 530 -5.40 -6.13 4.69
CA LYS A 530 -6.52 -7.04 4.42
C LYS A 530 -7.16 -7.38 5.75
N VAL A 531 -8.44 -7.10 5.90
CA VAL A 531 -9.19 -7.30 7.14
C VAL A 531 -10.53 -7.98 6.89
N PHE A 532 -11.07 -8.62 7.92
CA PHE A 532 -12.43 -9.13 7.98
C PHE A 532 -13.16 -8.40 9.09
N THR A 533 -14.41 -8.05 8.84
CA THR A 533 -15.28 -7.35 9.80
C THR A 533 -16.46 -8.23 10.24
N GLY A 534 -16.82 -9.24 9.45
CA GLY A 534 -17.80 -10.26 9.76
C GLY A 534 -17.21 -11.46 10.51
N LEU A 535 -18.09 -12.27 11.10
CA LEU A 535 -17.73 -13.58 11.63
C LEU A 535 -17.91 -14.66 10.55
N PRO A 536 -17.02 -15.64 10.44
CA PRO A 536 -17.19 -16.75 9.52
C PRO A 536 -18.46 -17.52 9.87
N GLY A 537 -19.33 -17.73 8.86
CA GLY A 537 -20.56 -18.49 9.03
C GLY A 537 -21.72 -17.73 9.68
N SER A 538 -21.57 -16.44 10.01
CA SER A 538 -22.70 -15.62 10.46
C SER A 538 -23.57 -15.18 9.27
N LYS A 539 -24.04 -16.14 8.47
CA LYS A 539 -25.31 -15.98 7.75
C LYS A 539 -26.42 -16.21 8.77
N GLU A 540 -26.50 -15.38 9.81
CA GLU A 540 -27.74 -15.27 10.57
C GLU A 540 -28.77 -14.67 9.63
N ASP A 541 -29.54 -15.53 8.98
CA ASP A 541 -30.98 -15.46 8.73
C ASP A 541 -31.65 -14.06 8.71
N LYS A 542 -31.05 -13.06 8.06
CA LYS A 542 -31.76 -11.85 7.62
C LYS A 542 -32.83 -12.16 6.55
N ALA A 543 -33.03 -13.43 6.20
CA ALA A 543 -34.10 -13.91 5.35
C ALA A 543 -35.47 -14.04 6.05
N THR A 544 -35.60 -13.81 7.37
CA THR A 544 -36.91 -13.85 8.04
C THR A 544 -37.21 -12.64 8.91
N GLY A 545 -37.09 -11.44 8.33
CA GLY A 545 -37.90 -10.29 8.73
C GLY A 545 -39.42 -10.46 8.47
N ARG A 546 -39.93 -11.70 8.37
CA ARG A 546 -41.36 -11.96 8.53
C ARG A 546 -41.61 -12.04 10.03
N THR A 547 -41.96 -10.90 10.60
CA THR A 547 -42.72 -10.80 11.85
C THR A 547 -43.72 -11.98 11.89
N PRO A 548 -43.67 -12.88 12.88
CA PRO A 548 -44.70 -13.89 13.02
C PRO A 548 -46.04 -13.16 13.12
N GLY A 549 -46.90 -13.41 12.13
CA GLY A 549 -48.20 -12.79 12.02
C GLY A 549 -48.95 -12.91 13.34
N ARG A 550 -49.27 -11.75 13.90
CA ARG A 550 -50.18 -11.57 15.02
C ARG A 550 -51.47 -12.32 14.69
N GLY A 551 -51.87 -13.25 15.55
CA GLY A 551 -52.90 -14.24 15.28
C GLY A 551 -54.24 -13.67 14.82
N ALA A 552 -54.87 -14.37 13.88
CA ALA A 552 -56.31 -14.33 13.69
C ALA A 552 -56.93 -15.38 14.64
N ARG A 553 -57.52 -14.90 15.73
CA ARG A 553 -58.62 -15.62 16.39
C ARG A 553 -59.86 -15.45 15.51
N ARG A 554 -60.41 -16.55 15.02
CA ARG A 554 -61.85 -16.71 14.81
C ARG A 554 -62.23 -18.12 15.21
#